data_AF-A0A8T7E4Y8-F1
#
_entry.id   AF-A0A8T7E4Y8-F1
#
_cell.length_a   1.000
_cell.length_b   1.000
_cell.length_c   1.000
_cell.angle_alpha   90.00
_cell.angle_beta   90.00
_cell.angle_gamma   90.00
#
_symmetry.space_group_name_H-M   'P 1'
#
loop_
_entity.id
_entity.type
_entity.pdbx_description
1 polymer ?
#
loop_
_entity_poly.entity_id
_entity_poly.type
_entity_poly.pdbx_seq_one_letter_code
_entity_poly.pdbx_strand_id
1 'polypeptide(L)' 'MFEDEKEAVEALRVRNDTFRRLYEKYATLKSRVRDANLGAVAMDDATLENLKKEKLLLKDRMAAMIRDFHLVHQ' A
#
# COMPACT_ATOMS: atom_id res chain seq x y z
N MET A 1 17.20 11.51 0.65
CA MET A 1 16.06 11.37 1.59
C MET A 1 14.77 10.85 0.94
N PHE A 2 14.32 11.34 -0.23
CA PHE A 2 13.20 10.69 -0.97
C PHE A 2 13.66 9.69 -2.05
N GLU A 3 14.88 9.86 -2.57
CA GLU A 3 15.48 8.94 -3.54
C GLU A 3 15.81 7.59 -2.91
N ASP A 4 16.35 7.57 -1.70
CA ASP A 4 16.64 6.33 -0.95
C ASP A 4 15.37 5.51 -0.68
N GLU A 5 14.25 6.20 -0.43
CA GLU A 5 12.96 5.55 -0.18
C GLU A 5 12.37 4.98 -1.48
N LYS A 6 12.51 5.70 -2.60
CA LYS A 6 12.13 5.19 -3.93
C LYS A 6 12.96 3.98 -4.33
N GLU A 7 14.27 4.03 -4.12
CA GLU A 7 15.17 2.94 -4.47
C GLU A 7 14.91 1.70 -3.61
N ALA A 8 14.71 1.88 -2.30
CA ALA A 8 14.30 0.80 -1.40
C ALA A 8 12.95 0.19 -1.80
N VAL A 9 11.97 1.02 -2.17
CA VAL A 9 10.67 0.56 -2.66
C VAL A 9 10.79 -0.21 -3.97
N GLU A 10 11.61 0.27 -4.91
CA GLU A 10 11.80 -0.40 -6.20
C GLU A 10 12.57 -1.71 -6.04
N ALA A 11 13.62 -1.73 -5.21
CA ALA A 11 14.36 -2.92 -4.84
C ALA A 11 13.46 -3.94 -4.13
N LEU A 12 12.65 -3.53 -3.15
CA LEU A 12 11.67 -4.39 -2.48
C LEU A 12 10.60 -4.88 -3.47
N ARG A 13 10.16 -4.06 -4.42
CA ARG A 13 9.16 -4.46 -5.41
C ARG A 13 9.70 -5.52 -6.38
N VAL A 14 10.99 -5.47 -6.72
CA VAL A 14 11.65 -6.47 -7.59
C VAL A 14 12.06 -7.71 -6.81
N ARG A 15 12.61 -7.55 -5.60
CA ARG A 15 13.16 -8.64 -4.79
C ARG A 15 12.12 -9.35 -3.92
N ASN A 16 11.03 -8.67 -3.57
CA ASN A 16 10.02 -9.18 -2.64
C ASN A 16 8.63 -9.19 -3.30
N ASP A 17 8.23 -10.37 -3.78
CA ASP A 17 6.92 -10.63 -4.37
C ASP A 17 5.77 -10.27 -3.41
N THR A 18 6.00 -10.38 -2.10
CA THR A 18 5.02 -9.99 -1.07
C THR A 18 4.78 -8.49 -1.08
N PHE A 19 5.85 -7.68 -1.17
CA PHE A 19 5.75 -6.23 -1.25
C PHE A 19 5.00 -5.79 -2.51
N ARG A 20 5.33 -6.42 -3.65
CA ARG A 20 4.62 -6.19 -4.90
C ARG A 20 3.11 -6.46 -4.77
N ARG A 21 2.72 -7.61 -4.21
CA ARG A 21 1.30 -7.96 -4.00
C ARG A 21 0.59 -7.00 -3.03
N LEU A 22 1.28 -6.55 -1.97
CA LEU A 22 0.76 -5.55 -1.03
C LEU A 22 0.50 -4.22 -1.74
N TYR A 23 1.44 -3.78 -2.59
CA TYR A 23 1.32 -2.56 -3.37
C TYR A 23 0.16 -2.62 -4.37
N GLU A 24 0.01 -3.74 -5.09
CA GLU A 24 -1.11 -3.96 -6.02
C GLU A 24 -2.46 -3.97 -5.28
N LYS A 25 -2.54 -4.60 -4.11
CA LYS A 25 -3.72 -4.53 -3.24
C LYS A 25 -4.01 -3.10 -2.81
N TYR A 26 -3.00 -2.35 -2.38
CA TYR A 26 -3.15 -0.97 -1.94
C TYR A 26 -3.67 -0.07 -3.08
N ALA A 27 -3.11 -0.21 -4.29
CA ALA A 27 -3.55 0.51 -5.47
C ALA A 27 -5.01 0.17 -5.82
N THR A 28 -5.38 -1.09 -5.77
CA THR A 28 -6.75 -1.56 -6.02
C THR A 28 -7.73 -0.99 -4.99
N LEU A 29 -7.40 -1.05 -3.70
CA LEU A 29 -8.21 -0.49 -2.62
C LEU A 29 -8.37 1.04 -2.78
N LYS A 30 -7.27 1.73 -3.11
CA LYS A 30 -7.30 3.18 -3.35
C LYS A 30 -8.19 3.53 -4.54
N SER A 31 -8.17 2.74 -5.62
CA SER A 31 -9.09 2.92 -6.74
C SER A 31 -10.53 2.71 -6.30
N ARG A 32 -10.84 1.57 -5.65
CA ARG A 32 -12.21 1.29 -5.18
C ARG A 32 -12.76 2.39 -4.27
N VAL A 33 -11.95 2.90 -3.34
CA VAL A 33 -12.34 4.04 -2.49
C VAL A 33 -12.60 5.29 -3.33
N ARG A 34 -11.79 5.56 -4.36
CA ARG A 34 -11.98 6.69 -5.27
C ARG A 34 -13.26 6.53 -6.10
N ASP A 35 -13.48 5.36 -6.69
CA ASP A 35 -14.68 5.03 -7.46
C ASP A 35 -15.94 5.15 -6.59
N ALA A 36 -15.88 4.70 -5.33
CA ALA A 36 -16.96 4.88 -4.35
C ALA A 36 -17.20 6.35 -4.00
N ASN A 37 -16.15 7.14 -3.78
CA ASN A 37 -16.27 8.58 -3.54
C ASN A 37 -16.84 9.34 -4.74
N LEU A 38 -16.57 8.86 -5.96
CA LEU A 38 -17.11 9.41 -7.20
C LEU A 38 -18.57 8.99 -7.44
N GLY A 39 -19.14 8.12 -6.59
CA GLY A 39 -20.46 7.54 -6.79
C GLY A 39 -20.52 6.52 -7.93
N ALA A 40 -19.37 6.09 -8.47
CA ALA A 40 -19.28 5.08 -9.53
C ALA A 40 -19.60 3.67 -9.02
N VAL A 41 -19.45 3.44 -7.71
CA VAL A 41 -19.79 2.18 -7.04
C VAL A 41 -20.62 2.50 -5.81
N ALA A 42 -21.82 1.91 -5.73
CA ALA A 42 -22.59 1.90 -4.50
C ALA A 42 -21.83 1.06 -3.46
N MET A 43 -21.22 1.74 -2.49
CA MET A 43 -20.49 1.12 -1.39
C MET A 43 -21.16 1.43 -0.07
N ASP A 44 -21.34 0.39 0.72
CA ASP A 44 -21.84 0.49 2.09
C ASP A 44 -20.82 1.18 3.00
N ASP A 45 -21.28 1.95 3.99
CA ASP A 45 -20.41 2.68 4.92
C ASP A 45 -19.45 1.74 5.66
N ALA A 46 -19.94 0.56 6.05
CA ALA A 46 -19.13 -0.51 6.65
C ALA A 46 -18.00 -0.99 5.72
N THR A 47 -18.25 -1.04 4.41
CA THR A 47 -17.24 -1.40 3.42
C THR A 47 -16.21 -0.29 3.31
N LEU A 48 -16.65 0.97 3.28
CA LEU A 48 -15.76 2.12 3.15
C LEU A 48 -14.85 2.29 4.37
N GLU A 49 -15.35 2.00 5.57
CA GLU A 49 -14.55 1.88 6.79
C GLU A 49 -13.51 0.75 6.72
N ASN A 50 -13.91 -0.43 6.25
CA ASN A 50 -12.97 -1.56 6.07
C ASN A 50 -11.87 -1.23 5.06
N LEU A 51 -12.20 -0.56 3.94
CA LEU A 51 -11.20 -0.13 2.96
C LEU A 51 -10.20 0.87 3.56
N LYS A 52 -10.67 1.80 4.41
CA LYS A 52 -9.78 2.75 5.12
C LYS A 52 -8.84 2.00 6.06
N LYS A 53 -9.35 1.02 6.82
CA LYS A 53 -8.55 0.15 7.70
C LYS A 53 -7.53 -0.68 6.92
N GLU A 54 -7.94 -1.33 5.83
CA GLU A 54 -7.04 -2.10 4.96
C GLU A 54 -5.97 -1.20 4.31
N LYS A 55 -6.37 -0.02 3.82
CA LYS A 55 -5.43 0.96 3.25
C LYS A 55 -4.36 1.36 4.28
N LEU A 56 -4.77 1.60 5.52
CA LEU A 56 -3.84 1.92 6.62
C LEU A 56 -2.92 0.73 6.92
N LEU A 57 -3.47 -0.47 7.02
CA LEU A 57 -2.71 -1.69 7.34
C LEU A 57 -1.70 -2.06 6.25
N LEU A 58 -2.06 -1.87 4.98
CA LEU A 58 -1.16 -2.05 3.85
C LEU A 58 -0.05 -1.01 3.85
N LYS A 59 -0.39 0.27 4.12
CA LYS A 59 0.61 1.32 4.27
C LYS A 59 1.58 0.99 5.40
N ASP A 60 1.08 0.53 6.54
CA ASP A 60 1.90 0.18 7.70
C ASP A 60 2.83 -1.01 7.41
N ARG A 61 2.31 -2.06 6.75
CA ARG A 61 3.14 -3.18 6.28
C ARG A 61 4.21 -2.76 5.28
N MET A 62 3.87 -1.92 4.32
CA MET A 62 4.86 -1.40 3.35
C MET A 62 5.93 -0.57 4.08
N ALA A 63 5.54 0.29 5.02
CA ALA A 63 6.47 1.08 5.83
C ALA A 63 7.37 0.20 6.71
N ALA A 64 6.83 -0.88 7.30
CA ALA A 64 7.61 -1.84 8.06
C ALA A 64 8.65 -2.55 7.18
N MET A 65 8.28 -2.98 5.97
CA MET A 65 9.21 -3.59 5.02
C MET A 65 10.30 -2.63 4.56
N ILE A 66 9.96 -1.36 4.29
CA ILE A 66 10.94 -0.34 3.90
C ILE A 66 11.93 -0.07 5.03
N ARG A 67 11.44 0.03 6.28
CA ARG A 67 12.29 0.19 7.47
C ARG A 67 13.22 -1.00 7.68
N ASP A 68 12.70 -2.22 7.55
CA ASP A 68 13.48 -3.45 7.66
C ASP A 68 14.58 -3.52 6.58
N PHE A 69 14.24 -3.18 5.34
CA PHE A 69 15.21 -3.11 4.25
C PHE A 69 16.32 -2.09 4.53
N HIS A 70 15.97 -0.91 5.06
CA HIS A 70 16.95 0.10 5.46
C HIS A 70 17.86 -0.34 6.62
N LEU A 71 17.32 -1.13 7.56
CA LEU A 71 18.08 -1.67 8.70
C LEU A 71 19.06 -2.78 8.27
N VAL A 72 18.67 -3.62 7.31
CA VAL A 72 19.49 -4.73 6.82
C VAL A 72 20.58 -4.24 5.84
N HIS A 73 20.35 -3.13 5.15
CA HIS A 73 21.29 -2.54 4.18
C HIS A 73 22.11 -1.36 4.73
N GLN A 74 22.15 -1.15 6.06
CA GLN A 74 23.01 -0.16 6.72
C GLN A 74 24.43 -0.67 6.99
#